data_AF-A0A1G1PD56-F1
#
_entry.id   AF-A0A1G1PD56-F1
#
_cell.length_a   1.000
_cell.length_b   1.000
_cell.length_c   1.000
_cell.angle_alpha   90.00
_cell.angle_beta   90.00
_cell.angle_gamma   90.00
#
_symmetry.space_group_name_H-M   'P 1'
#
loop_
_entity.id
_entity.type
_entity.pdbx_description
1 polymer ?
#
loop_
_entity_poly.entity_id
_entity_poly.type
_entity_poly.pdbx_seq_one_letter_code
_entity_poly.pdbx_strand_id
1 'polypeptide(L)' 'MNETDFRHRKAKEWLRKGDSGLRSAEILIKEEHPPTDTACFHCQQAVEKYLKGYLTLQKIDFLKAMIWIIC' A
#
# COMPACT_ATOMS: atom_id res chain seq x y z
N MET A 1 -11.91 -22.25 8.37
CA MET A 1 -11.60 -21.13 7.46
C MET A 1 -10.70 -21.69 6.38
N ASN A 2 -11.08 -21.59 5.11
CA ASN A 2 -10.28 -22.18 4.03
C ASN A 2 -9.09 -21.24 3.68
N GLU A 3 -8.08 -21.79 3.00
CA GLU A 3 -6.88 -21.04 2.59
C GLU A 3 -7.22 -19.83 1.70
N THR A 4 -8.26 -19.94 0.89
CA THR A 4 -8.75 -18.86 0.01
C THR A 4 -9.31 -17.69 0.83
N ASP A 5 -10.11 -17.95 1.86
CA ASP A 5 -10.70 -16.93 2.75
C ASP A 5 -9.61 -16.15 3.48
N PHE A 6 -8.57 -16.87 3.94
CA PHE A 6 -7.43 -16.26 4.62
C PHE A 6 -6.68 -15.28 3.71
N ARG A 7 -6.40 -15.68 2.46
CA ARG A 7 -5.74 -14.82 1.46
C ARG A 7 -6.59 -13.61 1.10
N HIS A 8 -7.90 -13.79 0.91
CA HIS A 8 -8.80 -12.67 0.64
C HIS A 8 -8.80 -11.66 1.79
N ARG A 9 -8.85 -12.13 3.04
CA ARG A 9 -8.78 -11.25 4.22
C ARG A 9 -7.46 -10.49 4.29
N LYS A 10 -6.33 -11.16 4.08
CA LYS A 10 -5.00 -10.55 4.01
C LYS A 10 -4.89 -9.52 2.89
N ALA A 11 -5.36 -9.85 1.69
CA ALA A 11 -5.35 -8.95 0.55
C ALA A 11 -6.18 -7.70 0.84
N LYS A 12 -7.39 -7.87 1.39
CA LYS A 12 -8.26 -6.75 1.79
C LYS A 12 -7.59 -5.85 2.83
N GLU A 13 -6.84 -6.42 3.78
CA GLU A 13 -6.06 -5.64 4.74
C GLU A 13 -4.98 -4.79 4.06
N TRP A 14 -4.25 -5.36 3.09
CA TRP A 14 -3.26 -4.64 2.31
C TRP A 14 -3.88 -3.50 1.50
N LEU A 15 -4.98 -3.78 0.78
CA LEU A 15 -5.70 -2.78 -0.01
C LEU A 15 -6.18 -1.62 0.88
N ARG A 16 -6.81 -1.92 2.02
CA ARG A 16 -7.27 -0.90 2.97
C ARG A 16 -6.14 -0.01 3.50
N LYS A 17 -4.95 -0.59 3.73
CA LYS A 17 -3.78 0.19 4.16
C LYS A 17 -3.22 1.03 3.00
N GLY A 18 -3.32 0.57 1.75
CA GLY A 18 -3.03 1.35 0.55
C GLY A 18 -3.93 2.58 0.46
N ASP A 19 -5.25 2.39 0.60
CA ASP A 19 -6.25 3.47 0.59
C ASP A 19 -5.96 4.53 1.66
N SER A 20 -5.57 4.08 2.86
CA SER A 20 -5.19 4.99 3.93
C SER A 20 -3.95 5.81 3.59
N GLY A 21 -2.95 5.21 2.91
CA GLY A 21 -1.76 5.91 2.46
C GLY A 21 -2.07 6.93 1.37
N LEU A 22 -2.88 6.56 0.38
CA LEU A 22 -3.31 7.45 -0.68
C LEU A 22 -4.10 8.64 -0.12
N ARG A 23 -5.04 8.39 0.80
CA ARG A 23 -5.77 9.45 1.51
C ARG A 23 -4.84 10.40 2.27
N SER A 24 -3.80 9.89 2.93
CA SER A 24 -2.79 10.75 3.58
C SER A 24 -2.11 11.68 2.57
N ALA A 25 -1.69 11.17 1.42
CA ALA A 25 -1.10 12.00 0.37
C ALA A 25 -2.09 13.06 -0.17
N GLU A 26 -3.36 12.68 -0.39
CA GLU A 26 -4.42 13.60 -0.83
C GLU A 26 -4.73 14.72 0.16
N ILE A 27 -4.55 14.47 1.46
CA ILE A 27 -4.70 15.49 2.49
C ILE A 27 -3.48 16.43 2.46
N LEU A 28 -2.26 15.86 2.47
CA LEU A 28 -1.02 16.64 2.51
C LEU A 28 -0.86 17.58 1.30
N ILE A 29 -1.29 17.15 0.11
CA ILE A 29 -1.14 17.96 -1.11
C ILE A 29 -2.09 19.16 -1.16
N LYS A 30 -3.09 19.24 -0.27
CA LYS A 30 -4.07 20.34 -0.20
C LYS A 30 -3.66 21.48 0.73
N GLU A 31 -2.58 21.31 1.49
CA GLU A 31 -2.02 22.37 2.34
C GLU A 31 -1.51 23.54 1.49
N GLU A 32 -1.47 24.76 2.06
CA GLU A 32 -0.98 25.97 1.38
C GLU A 32 0.50 25.85 0.95
N HIS A 33 1.29 25.16 1.78
CA HIS A 33 2.68 24.80 1.51
C HIS A 33 2.85 23.28 1.70
N PRO A 34 2.45 22.47 0.70
CA PRO A 34 2.36 21.04 0.89
C PRO A 34 3.76 20.41 1.03
N PRO A 35 3.98 19.53 2.02
CA PRO A 35 5.21 18.74 2.13
C PRO A 35 5.20 17.65 1.04
N THR A 36 5.62 18.03 -0.17
CA THR A 36 5.51 17.19 -1.37
C THR A 36 6.35 15.92 -1.29
N ASP A 37 7.49 15.96 -0.61
CA ASP A 37 8.34 14.81 -0.29
C ASP A 37 7.56 13.77 0.54
N THR A 38 6.84 14.22 1.56
CA THR A 38 6.04 13.38 2.45
C THR A 38 4.80 12.84 1.72
N ALA A 39 4.16 13.65 0.88
CA ALA A 39 3.05 13.20 0.03
C ALA A 39 3.51 12.11 -0.96
N CYS A 40 4.67 12.29 -1.61
CA CYS A 40 5.27 11.29 -2.50
C CYS A 40 5.61 9.99 -1.76
N PHE A 41 6.16 10.08 -0.55
CA PHE A 41 6.42 8.92 0.31
C PHE A 41 5.13 8.14 0.60
N HIS A 42 4.03 8.84 0.91
CA HIS A 42 2.73 8.19 1.13
C HIS A 42 2.18 7.53 -0.14
N CYS A 43 2.36 8.14 -1.31
CA CYS A 43 2.01 7.53 -2.60
C CYS A 43 2.82 6.25 -2.87
N GLN A 44 4.14 6.27 -2.68
CA GLN A 44 5.00 5.09 -2.81
C GLN A 44 4.53 3.95 -1.89
N GLN A 45 4.29 4.28 -0.61
CA GLN A 45 3.81 3.32 0.38
C GLN A 45 2.41 2.78 0.06
N ALA A 46 1.54 3.58 -0.56
CA ALA A 46 0.23 3.14 -1.02
C ALA A 46 0.35 2.11 -2.16
N VAL A 47 1.15 2.42 -3.19
CA VAL A 47 1.42 1.51 -4.32
C VAL A 47 2.02 0.19 -3.84
N GLU A 48 3.00 0.23 -2.94
CA GLU A 48 3.59 -0.96 -2.34
C GLU A 48 2.51 -1.85 -1.69
N LYS A 49 1.60 -1.26 -0.92
CA LYS A 49 0.55 -2.04 -0.26
C LYS A 49 -0.50 -2.57 -1.22
N TYR A 50 -0.86 -1.81 -2.25
CA TYR A 50 -1.74 -2.32 -3.30
C TYR A 50 -1.11 -3.52 -4.02
N LEU A 51 0.18 -3.44 -4.37
CA LEU A 51 0.90 -4.54 -5.00
C LEU A 51 0.96 -5.77 -4.09
N LYS A 52 1.25 -5.60 -2.79
CA LYS A 52 1.22 -6.69 -1.81
C LYS A 52 -0.16 -7.35 -1.71
N GLY A 53 -1.23 -6.56 -1.77
CA GLY A 53 -2.61 -7.05 -1.83
C GLY A 53 -2.86 -7.90 -3.07
N TYR A 54 -2.48 -7.39 -4.24
CA TYR A 54 -2.58 -8.10 -5.52
C TYR A 54 -1.80 -9.41 -5.53
N LEU A 55 -0.52 -9.40 -5.14
CA LEU A 55 0.33 -10.58 -5.10
C LEU A 55 -0.19 -11.65 -4.13
N THR A 56 -0.78 -11.23 -3.01
CA THR A 56 -1.45 -12.15 -2.06
C THR A 56 -2.59 -12.93 -2.74
N LEU A 57 -3.38 -12.26 -3.59
CA LEU A 57 -4.45 -12.91 -4.37
C LEU A 57 -3.89 -13.83 -5.47
N GLN A 58 -2.77 -13.45 -6.09
CA GLN A 58 -2.08 -14.26 -7.10
C GLN A 58 -1.29 -15.43 -6.51
N LYS A 59 -1.28 -15.59 -5.18
CA LYS A 59 -0.49 -16.60 -4.47
C LYS A 59 1.02 -16.50 -4.71
N ILE A 60 1.50 -15.29 -4.99
CA ILE A 60 2.91 -14.99 -5.16
C ILE A 60 3.43 -14.51 -3.81
N ASP A 61 4.37 -15.24 -3.24
CA ASP A 61 5.07 -14.81 -2.04
C ASP A 61 6.03 -13.66 -2.38
N PHE A 62 6.12 -12.69 -1.48
CA PHE A 62 7.00 -11.54 -1.61
C PHE A 62 7.76 -11.33 -0.30
N LEU A 63 9.05 -10.99 -0.43
CA LEU A 63 9.86 -10.62 0.72
C LEU A 63 9.38 -9.27 1.27
N LYS A 64 9.18 -9.21 2.59
CA LYS A 64 8.73 -7.98 3.28
C LYS A 64 9.67 -6.78 3.05
N ALA A 65 10.96 -7.06 2.78
CA ALA A 65 12.01 -6.06 2.58
C ALA A 65 12.16 -5.58 1.12
N MET A 66 11.62 -6.28 0.13
CA MET A 66 12.03 -6.12 -1.28
C MET A 66 11.19 -5.12 -2.10
N ILE A 67 10.38 -4.27 -1.46
CA ILE A 67 9.67 -3.16 -2.14
C ILE A 67 10.17 -1.78 -1.66
N TRP A 68 11.15 -1.73 -0.74
CA TRP A 68 11.71 -0.48 -0.22
C TRP A 68 12.73 0.23 -1.14
N ILE A 69 13.15 -0.37 -2.25
CA ILE A 69 14.12 0.25 -3.18
C ILE A 69 13.37 0.86 -4.38
N ILE A 70 12.64 1.93 -4.13
CA ILE A 70 12.43 3.00 -5.12
C ILE A 70 12.51 4.33 -4.35
N CYS A 71 13.73 4.65 -3.94
CA CYS A 71 14.32 5.99 -3.78
C CYS A 71 15.82 5.82 -4.05
#